data_AF-A0A8X7CFV3-F1
#
_entry.id   AF-A0A8X7CFV3-F1
#
_cell.length_a   1.000
_cell.length_b   1.000
_cell.length_c   1.000
_cell.angle_alpha   90.00
_cell.angle_beta   90.00
_cell.angle_gamma   90.00
#
_symmetry.space_group_name_H-M   'P 1'
#
loop_
_entity.id
_entity.type
_entity.pdbx_description
1 polymer ?
#
loop_
_entity_poly.entity_id
_entity_poly.type
_entity_poly.pdbx_seq_one_letter_code
_entity_poly.pdbx_strand_id
1 'polypeptide(L)'
;MSDGYSPSRENVIESENDRKSKRMKAMEQNDVWTYRTSPPENWNSPMPRWMQKEKKNSLLIKTQNMLNEGFYRRPSVFVMDPCIAG
;
A
#
# COMPACT_ATOMS: atom_id res chain seq x y z
N MET A 1 -0.17 20.13 38.64
CA MET A 1 0.34 19.94 37.28
C MET A 1 -0.71 20.45 36.31
N SER A 2 -0.50 21.58 35.64
CA SER A 2 -1.37 22.04 34.56
C SER A 2 -0.82 21.49 33.26
N ASP A 3 -1.47 20.47 32.71
CA ASP A 3 -1.06 19.87 31.44
C ASP A 3 -1.07 20.94 30.35
N GLY A 4 0.06 21.03 29.62
CA GLY A 4 0.29 22.00 28.56
C GLY A 4 -0.82 21.96 27.51
N TYR A 5 -1.69 22.95 27.55
CA TYR A 5 -2.75 23.21 26.59
C TYR A 5 -2.16 24.10 25.48
N SER A 6 -1.83 23.50 24.34
CA SER A 6 -1.43 24.24 23.14
C SER A 6 -2.59 24.23 22.16
N PRO A 7 -3.14 25.39 21.77
CA PRO A 7 -4.25 25.48 20.81
C PRO A 7 -3.95 24.74 19.50
N SER A 8 -2.69 24.73 19.07
CA SER A 8 -2.25 24.02 17.87
C SER A 8 -2.46 22.51 17.96
N ARG A 9 -2.30 21.90 19.15
CA ARG A 9 -2.47 20.46 19.35
C ARG A 9 -3.92 20.04 19.14
N GLU A 10 -4.86 20.82 19.64
CA GLU A 10 -6.29 20.51 19.57
C GLU A 10 -6.84 20.71 18.17
N ASN A 11 -6.41 21.79 17.51
CA ASN A 11 -6.73 22.04 16.10
C ASN A 11 -6.30 20.87 15.20
N VAL A 12 -5.13 20.28 15.46
CA VAL A 12 -4.65 19.11 14.71
C VAL A 12 -5.53 17.88 14.99
N ILE A 13 -5.84 17.60 16.26
CA ILE A 13 -6.70 16.47 16.65
C ILE A 13 -8.07 16.58 15.99
N GLU A 14 -8.68 17.77 16.01
CA GLU A 14 -9.97 18.03 15.39
C GLU A 14 -9.91 17.81 13.87
N SER A 15 -8.89 18.35 13.21
CA SER A 15 -8.71 18.19 11.75
C SER A 15 -8.57 16.72 11.33
N GLU A 16 -7.92 15.89 12.15
CA GLU A 16 -7.77 14.46 11.88
C GLU A 16 -9.05 13.68 12.15
N ASN A 17 -9.78 14.03 13.21
CA ASN A 17 -11.10 13.45 13.48
C ASN A 17 -12.09 13.74 12.34
N ASP A 18 -12.06 14.95 11.80
CA ASP A 18 -12.85 15.32 10.63
C ASP A 18 -12.47 14.53 9.38
N ARG A 19 -11.17 14.37 9.10
CA ARG A 19 -10.69 13.53 7.99
C ARG A 19 -11.14 12.09 8.15
N LYS A 20 -11.06 11.54 9.35
CA LYS A 20 -11.55 10.18 9.67
C LYS A 20 -13.05 10.07 9.42
N SER A 21 -13.85 11.00 9.94
CA SER A 21 -15.30 11.05 9.74
C SER A 21 -15.67 11.11 8.26
N LYS A 22 -15.00 11.97 7.48
CA LYS A 22 -15.20 12.07 6.03
C LYS A 22 -14.87 10.76 5.30
N ARG A 23 -13.77 10.10 5.65
CA ARG A 23 -13.41 8.78 5.07
C ARG A 23 -14.45 7.71 5.39
N MET A 24 -14.93 7.65 6.64
CA MET A 24 -15.96 6.69 7.05
C MET A 24 -17.27 6.92 6.29
N LYS A 25 -17.74 8.17 6.24
CA LYS A 25 -18.96 8.53 5.49
C LYS A 25 -18.83 8.19 4.01
N ALA A 26 -17.70 8.50 3.38
CA ALA A 26 -17.48 8.18 1.97
C ALA A 26 -17.45 6.67 1.70
N MET A 27 -16.96 5.87 2.65
CA MET A 27 -16.99 4.41 2.56
C MET A 27 -18.41 3.86 2.71
N GLU A 28 -19.20 4.38 3.65
CA GLU A 28 -20.59 3.96 3.90
C GLU A 28 -21.55 4.40 2.79
N GLN A 29 -21.33 5.58 2.23
CA GLN A 29 -22.12 6.14 1.13
C GLN A 29 -21.74 5.57 -0.24
N ASN A 30 -20.74 4.68 -0.30
CA ASN A 30 -20.33 4.04 -1.53
C ASN A 30 -21.36 2.99 -1.96
N ASP A 31 -22.10 3.28 -3.03
CA ASP A 31 -23.10 2.39 -3.63
C ASP A 31 -22.49 1.39 -4.63
N VAL A 32 -21.25 1.62 -5.06
CA VAL A 32 -20.53 0.77 -6.02
C VAL A 32 -19.95 -0.48 -5.34
N TRP A 33 -19.44 -0.35 -4.11
CA TRP A 33 -18.75 -1.43 -3.40
C TRP A 33 -19.45 -1.81 -2.10
N THR A 34 -20.11 -2.97 -2.09
CA THR A 34 -20.74 -3.51 -0.89
C THR A 34 -19.71 -4.14 0.05
N TYR A 35 -19.97 -4.07 1.36
CA TYR A 35 -19.20 -4.81 2.35
C TYR A 35 -19.34 -6.32 2.11
N ARG A 36 -18.20 -7.01 1.95
CA ARG A 36 -18.16 -8.46 1.70
C ARG A 36 -17.80 -9.19 2.99
N THR A 37 -18.52 -10.26 3.30
CA THR A 37 -18.26 -11.13 4.45
C THR A 37 -17.20 -12.20 4.16
N SER A 38 -17.03 -12.57 2.90
CA SER A 38 -16.04 -13.54 2.42
C SER A 38 -15.49 -13.12 1.06
N PRO A 39 -14.29 -13.59 0.67
CA PRO A 39 -13.84 -13.46 -0.71
C PRO A 39 -14.82 -14.17 -1.65
N PRO A 40 -14.90 -13.75 -2.93
CA PRO A 40 -15.63 -14.49 -3.94
C PRO A 40 -15.12 -15.94 -4.06
N GLU A 41 -16.01 -16.88 -4.34
CA GLU A 41 -15.68 -18.32 -4.42
C GLU A 41 -14.56 -18.61 -5.43
N ASN A 42 -14.57 -17.89 -6.55
CA ASN A 42 -13.60 -18.03 -7.63
C ASN A 42 -12.42 -17.06 -7.52
N TRP A 43 -12.17 -16.45 -6.35
CA TRP A 43 -11.12 -15.45 -6.15
C TRP A 43 -9.72 -15.95 -6.53
N ASN A 44 -9.43 -17.22 -6.23
CA ASN A 44 -8.14 -17.85 -6.55
C ASN A 44 -8.15 -18.59 -7.89
N SER A 45 -9.06 -18.25 -8.79
CA SER A 45 -9.10 -18.85 -10.12
C SER A 45 -7.84 -18.49 -10.92
N PRO A 46 -7.38 -19.38 -11.81
CA PRO A 46 -6.27 -19.03 -12.70
C PRO A 46 -6.64 -17.84 -13.57
N MET A 47 -5.64 -17.01 -13.87
CA MET A 47 -5.79 -15.84 -14.71
C MET A 47 -6.44 -16.20 -16.07
N PRO A 48 -7.36 -15.39 -16.62
CA PRO A 48 -7.96 -15.67 -17.92
C PRO A 48 -6.93 -15.83 -19.06
N ARG A 49 -7.20 -16.71 -20.04
CA ARG A 49 -6.23 -17.04 -21.11
C ARG A 49 -5.70 -15.84 -21.89
N TRP A 50 -6.57 -14.87 -22.21
CA TRP A 50 -6.16 -13.65 -22.93
C TRP A 50 -5.19 -12.81 -22.11
N MET A 51 -5.42 -12.68 -20.80
CA MET A 51 -4.57 -11.92 -19.89
C MET A 51 -3.23 -12.64 -19.65
N GLN A 52 -3.24 -13.97 -19.62
CA GLN A 52 -1.98 -14.75 -19.59
C GLN A 52 -1.12 -14.49 -20.83
N LYS A 53 -1.73 -14.32 -22.02
CA LYS A 53 -1.01 -14.02 -23.27
C LYS A 53 -0.33 -12.65 -23.20
N GLU A 54 -1.07 -11.61 -22.78
CA GLU A 54 -0.53 -10.26 -22.62
C GLU A 54 0.56 -10.18 -21.54
N LYS A 55 0.38 -10.91 -20.44
CA LYS A 55 1.32 -10.97 -19.32
C LYS A 55 2.72 -11.43 -19.76
N LYS A 56 2.85 -12.32 -20.76
CA LYS A 56 4.14 -12.87 -21.21
C LYS A 56 5.16 -11.81 -21.61
N ASN A 57 4.70 -10.69 -22.17
CA ASN A 57 5.58 -9.62 -22.65
C ASN A 57 5.72 -8.46 -21.65
N SER A 58 5.03 -8.53 -20.51
CA SER A 58 5.03 -7.48 -19.49
C SER A 58 6.40 -7.36 -18.81
N LEU A 59 6.75 -6.12 -18.46
CA LEU A 59 7.90 -5.83 -17.60
C LEU A 59 7.85 -6.61 -16.29
N LEU A 60 6.66 -6.81 -15.73
CA LEU A 60 6.46 -7.52 -14.46
C LEU A 60 6.96 -8.98 -14.51
N ILE A 61 6.74 -9.68 -15.63
CA ILE A 61 7.25 -11.04 -15.81
C ILE A 61 8.75 -11.03 -15.98
N LYS A 62 9.28 -10.09 -16.77
CA LYS A 62 10.73 -9.95 -16.95
C LYS A 62 11.43 -9.69 -15.62
N THR A 63 10.91 -8.77 -14.81
CA THR A 63 11.45 -8.48 -13.48
C THR A 63 11.32 -9.66 -12.53
N GLN A 64 10.17 -10.35 -12.53
CA GLN A 64 9.99 -11.54 -11.70
C GLN A 64 10.97 -12.66 -12.07
N ASN A 65 11.19 -12.89 -13.37
CA ASN A 65 12.14 -13.88 -13.85
C ASN A 65 13.57 -13.51 -13.42
N MET A 66 13.97 -12.23 -13.58
CA MET A 66 15.27 -11.76 -13.10
C MET A 66 15.45 -11.97 -11.58
N LEU A 67 14.43 -11.69 -10.78
CA LEU A 67 14.46 -11.92 -9.33
C LEU A 67 14.59 -13.41 -8.99
N ASN A 68 13.84 -14.27 -9.69
CA ASN A 68 13.90 -15.73 -9.52
C ASN A 68 15.26 -16.30 -9.92
N GLU A 69 15.89 -15.73 -10.96
CA GLU A 69 17.24 -16.06 -11.42
C GLU A 69 18.34 -15.52 -10.47
N GLY A 70 17.97 -14.83 -9.39
CA GLY A 70 18.90 -14.33 -8.39
C GLY A 70 19.61 -13.03 -8.78
N PHE A 71 19.18 -12.37 -9.86
CA PHE A 71 19.63 -11.02 -10.21
C PHE A 71 18.96 -9.98 -9.30
N TYR A 72 19.31 -10.00 -8.03
CA TYR A 72 19.14 -8.82 -7.19
C TYR A 72 20.10 -7.76 -7.72
N ARG A 73 19.58 -6.74 -8.42
CA ARG A 73 20.27 -5.45 -8.36
C ARG A 73 20.30 -5.11 -6.88
N ARG A 74 21.44 -5.33 -6.21
CA ARG A 74 21.75 -4.53 -5.03
C ARG A 74 21.61 -3.09 -5.52
N PRO A 75 20.68 -2.29 -4.99
CA PRO A 75 20.76 -0.86 -5.20
C PRO A 75 22.17 -0.48 -4.74
N SER A 76 22.97 0.18 -5.59
CA SER A 76 24.30 0.66 -5.24
C SER A 76 24.26 1.81 -4.21
N VAL A 77 23.18 1.91 -3.42
CA VAL A 77 22.88 3.00 -2.49
C VAL A 77 22.77 2.55 -1.04
N PHE A 78 23.27 1.34 -0.73
CA PHE A 78 23.78 1.05 0.61
C PHE A 78 25.26 0.68 0.49
N VAL A 79 26.04 1.65 0.05
CA VAL A 79 27.36 1.81 0.65
C VAL A 79 27.04 2.04 2.13
N MET A 80 27.51 1.18 3.02
CA MET A 80 27.50 1.50 4.44
C MET A 80 28.25 2.83 4.59
N ASP A 81 27.53 3.91 4.90
CA ASP A 81 28.18 5.17 5.26
C ASP A 81 29.10 4.87 6.45
N PRO A 82 30.42 5.12 6.35
CA PRO A 82 31.37 4.83 7.43
C PRO A 82 31.19 5.76 8.65
N CYS A 83 30.12 6.55 8.73
CA CYS A 83 29.88 7.53 9.78
C CYS A 83 28.97 7.03 10.93
N ILE A 84 28.66 5.73 11.00
CA ILE A 84 28.09 5.10 12.21
C ILE A 84 29.13 4.15 12.81
N ALA A 85 30.32 4.68 13.06
CA ALA A 85 31.33 4.07 13.91
C ALA A 85 32.26 5.20 14.40
N GLY A 86 31.92 5.78 15.55
CA GLY A 86 32.68 6.87 16.18
C GLY A 86 31.79 7.76 17.02
#